data_AF-A0A9P5TCQ9-F1
#
_entry.id   AF-A0A9P5TCQ9-F1
#
_cell.length_a   1.000
_cell.length_b   1.000
_cell.length_c   1.000
_cell.angle_alpha   90.00
_cell.angle_beta   90.00
_cell.angle_gamma   90.00
#
_symmetry.space_group_name_H-M   'P 1'
#
loop_
_entity.id
_entity.type
_entity.pdbx_description
1 polymer ?
#
loop_
_entity_poly.entity_id
_entity_poly.type
_entity_poly.pdbx_seq_one_letter_code
_entity_poly.pdbx_strand_id
1 'polypeptide(L)'
;MWEWNLLLDCAGKEGWRHPREEHFRAALAVLAEMRERARDGGDAGGATTASSTASETGSDAETLEPDIFSYTTLLAHAARTRSPAAVRHAARLLVRAGLTPGAHAHTTLLCFFARRGDLAGVRDTLFRLRRQNMLDDDNENDDGGSGSGSGLTQASFNAVLWAFAYNGRLDVARAMYRVVRARGAVAAEGCLSDELEELERVLAEREMIVIARDVVPDAATYHALIQAHAYQGDLHACLGTLTDMLSAPPSSSSLHLHHHDERQGKGRQLTARLAAFRAIFLGFARHGVVLSSSPPTTTTTIPTNEYEDKEQVPSQWTLPTLEALFARFLDLPRDTPLREPTLFWLVSAFLRTSGGSDSDSGGHGSSLLLRSVFERIEERFGSSALMLTRGGEGTSRRGRLARIRERVFSAP
;
A
#
# COMPACT_ATOMS: atom_id res chain seq x y z
N MET A 1 -8.05 27.04 -13.82
CA MET A 1 -8.62 25.95 -12.97
C MET A 1 -7.63 25.24 -12.00
N TRP A 2 -6.40 24.88 -12.40
CA TRP A 2 -5.45 24.08 -11.57
C TRP A 2 -5.08 24.67 -10.19
N GLU A 3 -4.99 25.99 -10.07
CA GLU A 3 -4.64 26.69 -8.81
C GLU A 3 -5.68 26.44 -7.71
N TRP A 4 -6.96 26.35 -8.08
CA TRP A 4 -8.05 26.05 -7.15
C TRP A 4 -7.99 24.60 -6.65
N ASN A 5 -7.66 23.66 -7.53
CA ASN A 5 -7.44 22.27 -7.15
C ASN A 5 -6.25 22.13 -6.19
N LEU A 6 -5.18 22.91 -6.41
CA LEU A 6 -4.04 22.95 -5.51
C LEU A 6 -4.42 23.56 -4.15
N LEU A 7 -5.18 24.67 -4.15
CA LEU A 7 -5.62 25.32 -2.92
C LEU A 7 -6.54 24.41 -2.10
N LEU A 8 -7.45 23.69 -2.76
CA LEU A 8 -8.31 22.68 -2.14
C LEU A 8 -7.51 21.53 -1.53
N ASP A 9 -6.49 21.04 -2.23
CA ASP A 9 -5.60 19.99 -1.73
C ASP A 9 -4.75 20.46 -0.53
N CYS A 10 -4.26 21.71 -0.57
CA CYS A 10 -3.52 22.34 0.51
C CYS A 10 -4.38 22.52 1.77
N ALA A 11 -5.59 23.08 1.62
CA ALA A 11 -6.55 23.26 2.71
C ALA A 11 -6.92 21.92 3.38
N GLY A 12 -6.96 20.85 2.60
CA GLY A 12 -7.23 19.51 3.10
C GLY A 12 -6.01 18.73 3.64
N LYS A 13 -4.78 19.25 3.52
CA LYS A 13 -3.53 18.56 3.94
C LYS A 13 -2.80 19.22 5.11
N GLU A 14 -2.74 20.56 5.20
CA GLU A 14 -2.04 21.38 6.22
C GLU A 14 -0.72 20.80 6.82
N GLY A 15 0.01 19.94 6.09
CA GLY A 15 1.21 19.27 6.59
C GLY A 15 1.01 18.18 7.66
N TRP A 16 -0.23 17.80 8.01
CA TRP A 16 -0.50 16.83 9.06
C TRP A 16 -0.59 15.39 8.54
N ARG A 17 0.05 14.45 9.26
CA ARG A 17 -0.01 12.99 8.95
C ARG A 17 -1.40 12.38 9.19
N HIS A 18 -2.26 13.05 9.97
CA HIS A 18 -3.60 12.59 10.32
C HIS A 18 -4.61 13.70 10.10
N PRO A 19 -5.23 13.79 8.91
CA PRO A 19 -6.21 14.82 8.64
C PRO A 19 -7.46 14.59 9.49
N ARG A 20 -7.88 15.66 10.15
CA ARG A 20 -9.08 15.75 10.97
C ARG A 20 -10.26 16.27 10.15
N GLU A 21 -11.46 16.23 10.72
CA GLU A 21 -12.67 16.74 10.08
C GLU A 21 -12.60 18.25 9.79
N GLU A 22 -11.83 19.00 10.56
CA GLU A 22 -11.59 20.45 10.33
C GLU A 22 -10.99 20.73 8.94
N HIS A 23 -9.98 19.98 8.50
CA HIS A 23 -9.40 20.17 7.17
C HIS A 23 -10.36 19.78 6.04
N PHE A 24 -11.25 18.82 6.29
CA PHE A 24 -12.33 18.51 5.34
C PHE A 24 -13.32 19.67 5.23
N ARG A 25 -13.67 20.33 6.35
CA ARG A 25 -14.50 21.54 6.34
C ARG A 25 -13.81 22.71 5.63
N ALA A 26 -12.50 22.87 5.81
CA ALA A 26 -11.71 23.87 5.09
C ALA A 26 -11.73 23.62 3.58
N ALA A 27 -11.49 22.38 3.14
CA ALA A 27 -11.58 22.01 1.73
C ALA A 27 -13.00 22.22 1.14
N LEU A 28 -14.06 21.99 1.94
CA LEU A 28 -15.45 22.30 1.54
C LEU A 28 -15.69 23.80 1.38
N ALA A 29 -15.12 24.63 2.25
CA ALA A 29 -15.24 26.09 2.16
C ALA A 29 -14.61 26.61 0.86
N VAL A 30 -13.43 26.10 0.52
CA VAL A 30 -12.74 26.41 -0.76
C VAL A 30 -13.61 26.01 -1.96
N LEU A 31 -14.20 24.81 -1.93
CA LEU A 31 -15.09 24.36 -3.00
C LEU A 31 -16.36 25.22 -3.11
N ALA A 32 -16.92 25.67 -2.00
CA ALA A 32 -18.08 26.55 -2.00
C ALA A 32 -17.73 27.92 -2.61
N GLU A 33 -16.59 28.49 -2.23
CA GLU A 33 -16.07 29.75 -2.76
C GLU A 33 -15.80 29.66 -4.27
N MET A 34 -15.25 28.53 -4.75
CA MET A 34 -15.07 28.26 -6.17
C MET A 34 -16.41 28.29 -6.93
N ARG A 35 -17.46 27.69 -6.36
CA ARG A 35 -18.81 27.66 -6.96
C ARG A 35 -19.54 29.01 -6.90
N GLU A 36 -19.25 29.84 -5.91
CA GLU A 36 -19.79 31.20 -5.83
C GLU A 36 -19.18 32.07 -6.93
N ARG A 37 -17.84 32.07 -7.07
CA ARG A 37 -17.18 32.80 -8.15
C ARG A 37 -17.57 32.35 -9.56
N ALA A 38 -17.82 31.05 -9.74
CA ALA A 38 -18.31 30.53 -11.02
C ALA A 38 -19.69 31.11 -11.41
N ARG A 39 -20.54 31.43 -10.43
CA ARG A 39 -21.85 32.05 -10.68
C ARG A 39 -21.73 33.54 -10.96
N ASP A 40 -20.89 34.25 -10.19
CA ASP A 40 -20.74 35.70 -10.31
C ASP A 40 -19.98 36.13 -11.57
N GLY A 41 -19.07 35.27 -12.06
CA GLY A 41 -18.32 35.50 -13.30
C GLY A 41 -19.15 35.43 -14.59
N GLY A 42 -20.40 34.96 -14.51
CA GLY A 42 -21.33 34.90 -15.65
C GLY A 42 -22.14 36.17 -15.89
N ASP A 43 -22.18 37.12 -14.93
CA ASP A 43 -23.09 38.27 -14.97
C ASP A 43 -22.39 39.64 -14.83
N ALA A 44 -21.05 39.69 -14.90
CA ALA A 44 -20.29 40.95 -14.86
C ALA A 44 -20.26 41.70 -16.21
N GLY A 45 -21.37 41.61 -16.96
CA GLY A 45 -21.67 42.41 -18.15
C GLY A 45 -22.69 43.50 -17.85
N GLY A 46 -22.46 44.35 -16.85
CA GLY A 46 -23.36 45.46 -16.58
C GLY A 46 -23.00 46.33 -15.37
N ALA A 47 -22.44 47.51 -15.65
CA ALA A 47 -22.46 48.74 -14.83
C ALA A 47 -21.78 48.70 -13.43
N THR A 48 -20.92 49.62 -12.98
CA THR A 48 -20.17 50.78 -13.49
C THR A 48 -19.31 51.23 -12.30
N THR A 49 -18.00 51.46 -12.47
CA THR A 49 -17.39 52.79 -12.31
C THR A 49 -15.92 52.72 -12.73
N ALA A 50 -15.54 53.66 -13.58
CA ALA A 50 -14.27 53.75 -14.27
C ALA A 50 -13.08 54.07 -13.36
N SER A 51 -11.95 53.42 -13.62
CA SER A 51 -10.69 54.13 -13.92
C SER A 51 -9.71 53.19 -14.63
N SER A 52 -9.26 53.68 -15.78
CA SER A 52 -8.43 53.07 -16.80
C SER A 52 -6.96 52.88 -16.39
N THR A 53 -6.37 51.75 -16.78
CA THR A 53 -5.21 51.69 -17.71
C THR A 53 -5.06 50.26 -18.25
N ALA A 54 -4.85 50.18 -19.55
CA ALA A 54 -4.87 48.98 -20.37
C ALA A 54 -3.75 47.96 -20.05
N SER A 55 -4.12 46.68 -20.09
CA SER A 55 -3.28 45.65 -20.71
C SER A 55 -4.21 44.64 -21.38
N GLU A 56 -4.28 44.74 -22.70
CA GLU A 56 -4.85 43.75 -23.59
C GLU A 56 -4.01 42.48 -23.51
N THR A 57 -4.52 41.46 -22.82
CA THR A 57 -4.29 40.06 -23.19
C THR A 57 -5.62 39.34 -23.03
N GLY A 58 -6.21 38.97 -24.17
CA GLY A 58 -7.39 38.12 -24.22
C GLY A 58 -7.07 36.77 -23.62
N SER A 59 -7.42 36.59 -22.35
CA SER A 59 -7.65 35.30 -21.73
C SER A 59 -9.15 35.15 -21.69
N ASP A 60 -9.68 34.19 -22.46
CA ASP A 60 -11.03 33.67 -22.25
C ASP A 60 -11.27 33.53 -20.74
N ALA A 61 -12.34 34.14 -20.23
CA ALA A 61 -12.74 34.00 -18.84
C ALA A 61 -13.17 32.55 -18.62
N GLU A 62 -12.19 31.68 -18.38
CA GLU A 62 -12.34 30.25 -18.19
C GLU A 62 -13.35 30.05 -17.05
N THR A 63 -14.52 29.52 -17.37
CA THR A 63 -15.60 29.30 -16.40
C THR A 63 -15.06 28.43 -15.26
N LEU A 64 -15.09 28.99 -14.05
CA LEU A 64 -14.42 28.45 -12.86
C LEU A 64 -15.22 27.33 -12.19
N GLU A 65 -15.83 26.44 -12.97
CA GLU A 65 -16.63 25.34 -12.44
C GLU A 65 -15.76 24.22 -11.86
N PRO A 66 -16.09 23.70 -10.65
CA PRO A 66 -15.36 22.56 -10.10
C PRO A 66 -15.53 21.30 -10.94
N ASP A 67 -14.42 20.67 -11.23
CA ASP A 67 -14.32 19.50 -12.10
C ASP A 67 -14.23 18.18 -11.32
N ILE A 68 -14.08 17.06 -12.05
CA ILE A 68 -13.91 15.72 -11.45
C ILE A 68 -12.72 15.66 -10.49
N PHE A 69 -11.63 16.39 -10.77
CA PHE A 69 -10.46 16.46 -9.90
C PHE A 69 -10.77 17.17 -8.57
N SER A 70 -11.54 18.26 -8.61
CA SER A 70 -12.01 18.99 -7.42
C SER A 70 -12.76 18.06 -6.45
N TYR A 71 -13.76 17.34 -6.97
CA TYR A 71 -14.60 16.45 -6.15
C TYR A 71 -13.90 15.16 -5.72
N THR A 72 -13.04 14.58 -6.56
CA THR A 72 -12.24 13.39 -6.19
C THR A 72 -11.21 13.73 -5.11
N THR A 73 -10.58 14.91 -5.19
CA THR A 73 -9.67 15.41 -4.15
C THR A 73 -10.42 15.59 -2.84
N LEU A 74 -11.59 16.24 -2.85
CA LEU A 74 -12.46 16.37 -1.69
C LEU A 74 -12.82 15.01 -1.07
N LEU A 75 -13.17 14.02 -1.91
CA LEU A 75 -13.45 12.65 -1.47
C LEU A 75 -12.22 11.99 -0.82
N ALA A 76 -11.02 12.22 -1.35
CA ALA A 76 -9.78 11.72 -0.77
C ALA A 76 -9.50 12.33 0.61
N HIS A 77 -9.77 13.62 0.81
CA HIS A 77 -9.68 14.24 2.15
C HIS A 77 -10.70 13.62 3.10
N ALA A 78 -11.96 13.51 2.67
CA ALA A 78 -13.02 12.88 3.45
C ALA A 78 -12.66 11.46 3.88
N ALA A 79 -12.13 10.63 2.97
CA ALA A 79 -11.71 9.27 3.25
C ALA A 79 -10.60 9.19 4.31
N ARG A 80 -9.66 10.15 4.32
CA ARG A 80 -8.57 10.19 5.29
C ARG A 80 -9.05 10.59 6.70
N THR A 81 -10.15 11.34 6.84
CA THR A 81 -10.77 11.61 8.16
C THR A 81 -11.33 10.38 8.85
N ARG A 82 -11.52 9.27 8.10
CA ARG A 82 -12.20 8.04 8.55
C ARG A 82 -13.67 8.23 8.97
N SER A 83 -14.25 9.42 8.74
CA SER A 83 -15.66 9.73 9.05
C SER A 83 -16.57 9.27 7.90
N PRO A 84 -17.48 8.29 8.11
CA PRO A 84 -18.39 7.84 7.06
C PRO A 84 -19.40 8.94 6.67
N ALA A 85 -19.69 9.88 7.57
CA ALA A 85 -20.53 11.03 7.25
C ALA A 85 -19.85 11.96 6.24
N ALA A 86 -18.56 12.27 6.44
CA ALA A 86 -17.78 13.09 5.51
C ALA A 86 -17.67 12.43 4.12
N VAL A 87 -17.37 11.12 4.07
CA VAL A 87 -17.27 10.38 2.80
C VAL A 87 -18.60 10.36 2.06
N ARG A 88 -19.72 10.08 2.76
CA ARG A 88 -21.06 10.14 2.16
C ARG A 88 -21.42 11.55 1.68
N HIS A 89 -20.98 12.59 2.38
CA HIS A 89 -21.20 13.96 1.95
C HIS A 89 -20.44 14.26 0.66
N ALA A 90 -19.12 13.99 0.62
CA ALA A 90 -18.29 14.19 -0.56
C ALA A 90 -18.78 13.37 -1.77
N ALA A 91 -19.13 12.09 -1.57
CA ALA A 91 -19.66 11.24 -2.63
C ALA A 91 -21.00 11.75 -3.18
N ARG A 92 -21.89 12.27 -2.32
CA ARG A 92 -23.15 12.89 -2.77
C ARG A 92 -22.90 14.18 -3.54
N LEU A 93 -21.90 14.98 -3.15
CA LEU A 93 -21.54 16.19 -3.90
C LEU A 93 -21.06 15.85 -5.32
N LEU A 94 -20.20 14.84 -5.46
CA LEU A 94 -19.74 14.35 -6.75
C LEU A 94 -20.93 13.92 -7.65
N VAL A 95 -21.84 13.10 -7.11
CA VAL A 95 -23.03 12.65 -7.87
C VAL A 95 -23.97 13.81 -8.20
N ARG A 96 -24.18 14.76 -7.29
CA ARG A 96 -25.03 15.94 -7.52
C ARG A 96 -24.45 16.91 -8.56
N ALA A 97 -23.14 16.89 -8.77
CA ALA A 97 -22.51 17.63 -9.85
C ALA A 97 -22.72 16.96 -11.23
N GLY A 98 -23.38 15.80 -11.28
CA GLY A 98 -23.58 15.04 -12.53
C GLY A 98 -22.31 14.34 -13.04
N LEU A 99 -21.25 14.33 -12.23
CA LEU A 99 -19.96 13.76 -12.62
C LEU A 99 -19.90 12.27 -12.29
N THR A 100 -19.44 11.47 -13.25
CA THR A 100 -19.21 10.03 -13.06
C THR A 100 -17.93 9.81 -12.24
N PRO A 101 -17.96 9.00 -11.17
CA PRO A 101 -16.77 8.73 -10.38
C PRO A 101 -15.69 8.04 -11.20
N GLY A 102 -14.51 8.64 -11.36
CA GLY A 102 -13.39 7.98 -12.04
C GLY A 102 -12.72 6.88 -11.20
N ALA A 103 -11.74 6.20 -11.79
CA ALA A 103 -10.95 5.14 -11.12
C ALA A 103 -10.33 5.60 -9.79
N HIS A 104 -9.91 6.87 -9.68
CA HIS A 104 -9.36 7.42 -8.45
C HIS A 104 -10.40 7.55 -7.32
N ALA A 105 -11.66 7.88 -7.65
CA ALA A 105 -12.74 7.94 -6.67
C ALA A 105 -13.02 6.55 -6.09
N HIS A 106 -13.14 5.53 -6.96
CA HIS A 106 -13.37 4.16 -6.54
C HIS A 106 -12.21 3.61 -5.70
N THR A 107 -10.97 3.85 -6.12
CA THR A 107 -9.78 3.47 -5.35
C THR A 107 -9.78 4.10 -3.95
N THR A 108 -10.18 5.37 -3.85
CA THR A 108 -10.31 6.10 -2.58
C THR A 108 -11.38 5.47 -1.69
N LEU A 109 -12.54 5.11 -2.25
CA LEU A 109 -13.63 4.44 -1.52
C LEU A 109 -13.23 3.04 -1.06
N LEU A 110 -12.60 2.24 -1.92
CA LEU A 110 -12.04 0.92 -1.56
C LEU A 110 -11.07 1.04 -0.38
N CYS A 111 -10.16 2.03 -0.44
CA CYS A 111 -9.22 2.30 0.64
C CYS A 111 -9.91 2.71 1.95
N PHE A 112 -10.99 3.49 1.86
CA PHE A 112 -11.77 3.90 3.03
C PHE A 112 -12.49 2.72 3.69
N PHE A 113 -13.24 1.94 2.91
CA PHE A 113 -13.98 0.79 3.43
C PHE A 113 -13.06 -0.30 3.97
N ALA A 114 -11.94 -0.57 3.29
CA ALA A 114 -10.97 -1.54 3.75
C ALA A 114 -10.34 -1.15 5.09
N ARG A 115 -9.96 0.12 5.29
CA ARG A 115 -9.44 0.58 6.59
C ARG A 115 -10.45 0.50 7.74
N ARG A 116 -11.74 0.41 7.43
CA ARG A 116 -12.82 0.23 8.40
C ARG A 116 -13.20 -1.23 8.66
N GLY A 117 -12.64 -2.19 7.92
CA GLY A 117 -13.11 -3.58 8.00
C GLY A 117 -14.43 -3.83 7.27
N ASP A 118 -14.92 -2.88 6.47
CA ASP A 118 -16.25 -2.94 5.86
C ASP A 118 -16.18 -3.63 4.49
N LEU A 119 -16.17 -4.97 4.50
CA LEU A 119 -16.14 -5.78 3.28
C LEU A 119 -17.40 -5.61 2.42
N ALA A 120 -18.55 -5.29 3.01
CA ALA A 120 -19.77 -5.01 2.26
C ALA A 120 -19.60 -3.73 1.42
N GLY A 121 -19.05 -2.67 2.01
CA GLY A 121 -18.70 -1.44 1.29
C GLY A 121 -17.63 -1.64 0.21
N VAL A 122 -16.65 -2.52 0.43
CA VAL A 122 -15.67 -2.92 -0.61
C VAL A 122 -16.38 -3.57 -1.79
N ARG A 123 -17.26 -4.54 -1.54
CA ARG A 123 -18.02 -5.25 -2.59
C ARG A 123 -18.99 -4.33 -3.34
N ASP A 124 -19.67 -3.44 -2.65
CA ASP A 124 -20.55 -2.45 -3.29
C ASP A 124 -19.77 -1.47 -4.18
N THR A 125 -18.58 -1.05 -3.74
CA THR A 125 -17.70 -0.20 -4.56
C THR A 125 -17.19 -0.98 -5.78
N LEU A 126 -16.85 -2.25 -5.63
CA LEU A 126 -16.45 -3.13 -6.74
C LEU A 126 -17.58 -3.32 -7.75
N PHE A 127 -18.82 -3.52 -7.29
CA PHE A 127 -19.99 -3.62 -8.15
C PHE A 127 -20.19 -2.35 -8.99
N ARG A 128 -20.05 -1.17 -8.37
CA ARG A 128 -20.13 0.11 -9.06
C ARG A 128 -18.99 0.30 -10.08
N LEU A 129 -17.77 -0.07 -9.71
CA LEU A 129 -16.61 -0.04 -10.61
C LEU A 129 -16.82 -0.96 -11.82
N ARG A 130 -17.26 -2.19 -11.61
CA ARG A 130 -17.53 -3.15 -12.69
C ARG A 130 -18.59 -2.66 -13.65
N ARG A 131 -19.70 -2.14 -13.11
CA ARG A 131 -20.78 -1.57 -13.93
C ARG A 131 -20.28 -0.40 -14.78
N GLN A 132 -19.36 0.41 -14.26
CA GLN A 132 -18.78 1.52 -15.02
C GLN A 132 -17.85 1.05 -16.13
N ASN A 133 -16.96 0.09 -15.85
CA ASN A 133 -16.08 -0.48 -16.88
C ASN A 133 -16.90 -1.09 -18.03
N MET A 134 -18.05 -1.71 -17.75
CA MET A 134 -18.96 -2.23 -18.79
C MET A 134 -19.60 -1.13 -19.65
N LEU A 135 -19.86 0.06 -19.10
CA LEU A 135 -20.46 1.17 -19.85
C LEU A 135 -19.44 1.91 -20.72
N ASP A 136 -18.17 1.91 -20.31
CA ASP A 136 -17.09 2.55 -21.07
C ASP A 136 -16.72 1.71 -22.31
N ASP A 137 -16.82 0.37 -22.23
CA ASP A 137 -16.58 -0.55 -23.36
C ASP A 137 -17.56 -0.39 -24.53
N ASP A 138 -18.83 -0.12 -24.24
CA ASP A 138 -19.89 -0.01 -25.27
C ASP A 138 -19.78 1.30 -26.10
N ASN A 139 -18.90 2.22 -25.70
CA ASN A 139 -18.77 3.56 -26.30
C ASN A 139 -17.51 3.70 -27.19
N GLU A 140 -16.66 2.67 -27.29
CA GLU A 140 -15.56 2.62 -28.28
C GLU A 140 -16.12 2.13 -29.63
N ASN A 141 -16.38 3.08 -30.52
CA ASN A 141 -16.69 2.81 -31.92
C ASN A 141 -15.58 1.96 -32.58
N ASP A 142 -15.94 0.74 -32.97
CA ASP A 142 -15.68 0.14 -34.29
C ASP A 142 -14.29 0.38 -34.93
N ASP A 143 -13.21 0.01 -34.23
CA ASP A 143 -11.98 -0.41 -34.91
C ASP A 143 -11.39 -1.62 -34.18
N GLY A 144 -11.72 -2.80 -34.70
CA GLY A 144 -11.52 -4.08 -34.02
C GLY A 144 -10.06 -4.37 -33.64
N GLY A 145 -9.87 -4.80 -32.40
CA GLY A 145 -8.69 -5.62 -32.07
C GLY A 145 -8.02 -5.43 -30.72
N SER A 146 -8.75 -5.37 -29.60
CA SER A 146 -8.30 -6.04 -28.37
C SER A 146 -9.43 -6.10 -27.36
N GLY A 147 -9.91 -7.30 -27.03
CA GLY A 147 -10.96 -7.54 -26.03
C GLY A 147 -10.50 -7.29 -24.59
N SER A 148 -10.08 -6.06 -24.30
CA SER A 148 -9.53 -5.60 -23.04
C SER A 148 -10.46 -4.57 -22.40
N GLY A 149 -11.63 -5.02 -21.93
CA GLY A 149 -12.65 -4.08 -21.46
C GLY A 149 -13.38 -4.45 -20.17
N SER A 150 -13.89 -5.68 -20.04
CA SER A 150 -14.88 -5.98 -18.97
C SER A 150 -14.30 -6.24 -17.57
N GLY A 151 -12.99 -6.03 -17.36
CA GLY A 151 -12.27 -6.47 -16.16
C GLY A 151 -11.66 -5.34 -15.33
N LEU A 152 -11.12 -5.69 -14.15
CA LEU A 152 -10.31 -4.78 -13.35
C LEU A 152 -9.02 -4.44 -14.09
N THR A 153 -8.75 -3.15 -14.26
CA THR A 153 -7.46 -2.63 -14.74
C THR A 153 -6.35 -2.85 -13.70
N GLN A 154 -5.08 -2.72 -14.10
CA GLN A 154 -3.92 -2.92 -13.21
C GLN A 154 -4.01 -2.14 -11.87
N ALA A 155 -4.38 -0.87 -11.91
CA ALA A 155 -4.49 -0.03 -10.71
C ALA A 155 -5.65 -0.48 -9.80
N SER A 156 -6.81 -0.76 -10.40
CA SER A 156 -8.00 -1.25 -9.69
C SER A 156 -7.79 -2.63 -9.09
N PHE A 157 -7.12 -3.53 -9.82
CA PHE A 157 -6.72 -4.85 -9.35
C PHE A 157 -5.87 -4.76 -8.08
N ASN A 158 -4.81 -3.94 -8.09
CA ASN A 158 -3.96 -3.75 -6.92
C ASN A 158 -4.71 -3.16 -5.72
N ALA A 159 -5.64 -2.23 -5.96
CA ALA A 159 -6.46 -1.65 -4.90
C ALA A 159 -7.41 -2.67 -4.26
N VAL A 160 -8.07 -3.49 -5.08
CA VAL A 160 -9.00 -4.55 -4.62
C VAL A 160 -8.23 -5.64 -3.90
N LEU A 161 -7.12 -6.11 -4.47
CA LEU A 161 -6.25 -7.11 -3.86
C LEU A 161 -5.75 -6.65 -2.49
N TRP A 162 -5.27 -5.40 -2.40
CA TRP A 162 -4.87 -4.81 -1.12
C TRP A 162 -6.06 -4.72 -0.14
N ALA A 163 -7.25 -4.34 -0.59
CA ALA A 163 -8.43 -4.22 0.26
C ALA A 163 -8.85 -5.56 0.89
N PHE A 164 -8.88 -6.64 0.10
CA PHE A 164 -9.17 -7.98 0.64
C PHE A 164 -8.05 -8.48 1.56
N ALA A 165 -6.79 -8.32 1.16
CA ALA A 165 -5.65 -8.74 1.95
C ALA A 165 -5.56 -8.00 3.29
N TYR A 166 -5.82 -6.70 3.31
CA TYR A 166 -5.83 -5.86 4.52
C TYR A 166 -6.90 -6.29 5.53
N ASN A 167 -8.06 -6.77 5.04
CA ASN A 167 -9.16 -7.27 5.86
C ASN A 167 -9.02 -8.76 6.25
N GLY A 168 -7.86 -9.37 6.00
CA GLY A 168 -7.61 -10.77 6.37
C GLY A 168 -8.23 -11.80 5.43
N ARG A 169 -8.89 -11.40 4.34
CA ARG A 169 -9.39 -12.30 3.28
C ARG A 169 -8.27 -12.68 2.32
N LEU A 170 -7.25 -13.35 2.87
CA LEU A 170 -6.10 -13.84 2.11
C LEU A 170 -6.47 -14.92 1.11
N ASP A 171 -7.54 -15.66 1.34
CA ASP A 171 -8.12 -16.62 0.41
C ASP A 171 -8.45 -15.95 -0.94
N VAL A 172 -9.17 -14.83 -0.91
CA VAL A 172 -9.54 -14.07 -2.12
C VAL A 172 -8.31 -13.43 -2.76
N ALA A 173 -7.44 -12.80 -1.96
CA ALA A 173 -6.24 -12.16 -2.47
C ALA A 173 -5.28 -13.16 -3.15
N ARG A 174 -5.15 -14.38 -2.59
CA ARG A 174 -4.38 -15.47 -3.19
C ARG A 174 -5.03 -15.98 -4.46
N ALA A 175 -6.36 -16.15 -4.47
CA ALA A 175 -7.09 -16.54 -5.67
C ALA A 175 -6.85 -15.54 -6.82
N MET A 176 -7.00 -14.25 -6.54
CA MET A 176 -6.72 -13.17 -7.50
C MET A 176 -5.27 -13.25 -8.04
N TYR A 177 -4.29 -13.44 -7.15
CA TYR A 177 -2.90 -13.56 -7.54
C TYR A 177 -2.60 -14.79 -8.40
N ARG A 178 -3.16 -15.96 -8.02
CA ARG A 178 -2.99 -17.22 -8.78
C ARG A 178 -3.56 -17.09 -10.19
N VAL A 179 -4.71 -16.43 -10.36
CA VAL A 179 -5.29 -16.17 -11.69
C VAL A 179 -4.32 -15.39 -12.57
N VAL A 180 -3.84 -14.25 -12.08
CA VAL A 180 -2.96 -13.37 -12.85
C VAL A 180 -1.61 -14.02 -13.13
N ARG A 181 -1.06 -14.75 -12.15
CA ARG A 181 0.19 -15.50 -12.31
C ARG A 181 0.05 -16.62 -13.33
N ALA A 182 -1.02 -17.40 -13.27
CA ALA A 182 -1.27 -18.50 -14.19
C ALA A 182 -1.44 -17.97 -15.62
N ARG A 183 -2.19 -16.88 -15.84
CA ARG A 183 -2.29 -16.24 -17.15
C ARG A 183 -0.93 -15.82 -17.72
N GLY A 184 -0.07 -15.24 -16.89
CA GLY A 184 1.31 -14.91 -17.27
C GLY A 184 2.14 -16.13 -17.68
N ALA A 185 1.96 -17.27 -16.99
CA ALA A 185 2.63 -18.54 -17.34
C ALA A 185 2.03 -19.17 -18.61
N VAL A 186 0.70 -19.13 -18.78
CA VAL A 186 0.02 -19.65 -19.97
C VAL A 186 0.37 -18.86 -21.22
N ALA A 187 0.58 -17.55 -21.11
CA ALA A 187 1.12 -16.76 -22.22
C ALA A 187 2.52 -17.25 -22.67
N ALA A 188 3.27 -17.93 -21.80
CA ALA A 188 4.56 -18.53 -22.12
C ALA A 188 4.46 -20.01 -22.55
N GLU A 189 3.51 -20.79 -22.03
CA GLU A 189 3.47 -22.27 -22.15
C GLU A 189 2.24 -22.81 -22.94
N GLY A 190 1.24 -21.99 -23.25
CA GLY A 190 0.21 -22.28 -24.26
C GLY A 190 -1.02 -23.10 -23.85
N CYS A 191 -1.22 -23.45 -22.57
CA CYS A 191 -2.41 -24.22 -22.13
C CYS A 191 -3.02 -23.69 -20.82
N LEU A 192 -4.32 -23.33 -20.83
CA LEU A 192 -5.08 -22.96 -19.63
C LEU A 192 -5.44 -24.23 -18.83
N SER A 193 -5.23 -24.22 -17.53
CA SER A 193 -5.59 -25.33 -16.63
C SER A 193 -7.05 -25.22 -16.19
N ASP A 194 -7.78 -26.34 -16.10
CA ASP A 194 -9.14 -26.39 -15.54
C ASP A 194 -9.26 -25.75 -14.14
N GLU A 195 -8.18 -25.81 -13.34
CA GLU A 195 -8.12 -25.17 -12.01
C GLU A 195 -8.23 -23.63 -12.12
N LEU A 196 -7.68 -23.05 -13.19
CA LEU A 196 -7.72 -21.60 -13.43
C LEU A 196 -9.14 -21.14 -13.78
N GLU A 197 -9.84 -21.87 -14.65
CA GLU A 197 -11.21 -21.54 -15.04
C GLU A 197 -12.16 -21.59 -13.83
N GLU A 198 -12.03 -22.62 -12.99
CA GLU A 198 -12.81 -22.71 -11.76
C GLU A 198 -12.49 -21.57 -10.79
N LEU A 199 -11.22 -21.17 -10.66
CA LEU A 199 -10.82 -20.08 -9.79
C LEU A 199 -11.39 -18.73 -10.25
N GLU A 200 -11.37 -18.48 -11.57
CA GLU A 200 -11.99 -17.30 -12.18
C GLU A 200 -13.50 -17.28 -11.96
N ARG A 201 -14.17 -18.43 -12.13
CA ARG A 201 -15.60 -18.58 -11.88
C ARG A 201 -15.95 -18.28 -10.42
N VAL A 202 -15.20 -18.83 -9.47
CA VAL A 202 -15.41 -18.60 -8.03
C VAL A 202 -15.24 -17.11 -7.67
N LEU A 203 -14.22 -16.45 -8.21
CA LEU A 203 -14.00 -15.01 -7.99
C LEU A 203 -15.12 -14.16 -8.57
N ALA A 204 -15.60 -14.50 -9.77
CA ALA A 204 -16.66 -13.78 -10.46
C ALA A 204 -18.02 -13.95 -9.78
N GLU A 205 -18.37 -15.17 -9.34
CA GLU A 205 -19.66 -15.49 -8.73
C GLU A 205 -19.74 -15.05 -7.27
N ARG A 206 -18.70 -15.33 -6.46
CA ARG A 206 -18.77 -15.10 -5.01
C ARG A 206 -18.35 -13.70 -4.59
N GLU A 207 -17.36 -13.14 -5.27
CA GLU A 207 -16.74 -11.87 -4.88
C GLU A 207 -16.95 -10.77 -5.94
N MET A 208 -17.61 -11.08 -7.06
CA MET A 208 -17.86 -10.15 -8.18
C MET A 208 -16.58 -9.61 -8.83
N ILE A 209 -15.47 -10.35 -8.71
CA ILE A 209 -14.15 -9.96 -9.21
C ILE A 209 -13.94 -10.56 -10.59
N VAL A 210 -13.81 -9.70 -11.60
CA VAL A 210 -13.42 -10.08 -12.97
C VAL A 210 -12.11 -9.36 -13.27
N ILE A 211 -11.06 -10.09 -13.61
CA ILE A 211 -9.72 -9.53 -13.84
C ILE A 211 -9.50 -9.42 -15.34
N ALA A 212 -9.06 -8.25 -15.82
CA ALA A 212 -8.76 -8.06 -17.24
C ALA A 212 -7.56 -8.95 -17.68
N ARG A 213 -7.50 -9.29 -18.97
CA ARG A 213 -6.54 -10.28 -19.50
C ARG A 213 -5.10 -9.77 -19.52
N ASP A 214 -4.93 -8.46 -19.61
CA ASP A 214 -3.68 -7.72 -19.68
C ASP A 214 -3.04 -7.44 -18.30
N VAL A 215 -3.78 -7.69 -17.21
CA VAL A 215 -3.26 -7.53 -15.85
C VAL A 215 -2.15 -8.53 -15.60
N VAL A 216 -1.04 -8.05 -15.05
CA VAL A 216 0.12 -8.85 -14.66
C VAL A 216 0.57 -8.47 -13.24
N PRO A 217 1.23 -9.36 -12.49
CA PRO A 217 1.67 -9.01 -11.15
C PRO A 217 2.80 -7.98 -11.21
N ASP A 218 2.63 -6.86 -10.53
CA ASP A 218 3.63 -5.80 -10.46
C ASP A 218 4.21 -5.64 -9.04
N ALA A 219 5.13 -4.69 -8.87
CA ALA A 219 5.75 -4.41 -7.57
C ALA A 219 4.72 -4.12 -6.45
N ALA A 220 3.57 -3.50 -6.76
CA ALA A 220 2.53 -3.23 -5.78
C ALA A 220 1.76 -4.51 -5.43
N THR A 221 1.48 -5.38 -6.41
CA THR A 221 0.88 -6.71 -6.19
C THR A 221 1.72 -7.52 -5.21
N TYR A 222 3.03 -7.68 -5.51
CA TYR A 222 3.94 -8.44 -4.67
C TYR A 222 4.08 -7.84 -3.27
N HIS A 223 4.22 -6.51 -3.17
CA HIS A 223 4.35 -5.84 -1.88
C HIS A 223 3.11 -6.06 -0.99
N ALA A 224 1.90 -5.92 -1.55
CA ALA A 224 0.66 -6.11 -0.81
C ALA A 224 0.53 -7.54 -0.25
N LEU A 225 0.85 -8.56 -1.06
CA LEU A 225 0.78 -9.96 -0.64
C LEU A 225 1.84 -10.33 0.39
N ILE A 226 3.11 -9.95 0.16
CA ILE A 226 4.22 -10.20 1.10
C ILE A 226 3.89 -9.56 2.45
N GLN A 227 3.43 -8.30 2.44
CA GLN A 227 3.03 -7.62 3.67
C GLN A 227 1.88 -8.31 4.38
N ALA A 228 0.86 -8.75 3.65
CA ALA A 228 -0.30 -9.41 4.24
C ALA A 228 0.05 -10.80 4.80
N HIS A 229 0.84 -11.61 4.09
CA HIS A 229 1.33 -12.90 4.57
C HIS A 229 2.22 -12.75 5.80
N ALA A 230 3.16 -11.80 5.78
CA ALA A 230 3.99 -11.51 6.95
C ALA A 230 3.16 -11.03 8.15
N TYR A 231 2.13 -10.21 7.93
CA TYR A 231 1.27 -9.73 9.00
C TYR A 231 0.44 -10.85 9.64
N GLN A 232 -0.03 -11.82 8.84
CA GLN A 232 -0.81 -12.97 9.31
C GLN A 232 0.03 -14.14 9.82
N GLY A 233 1.35 -14.12 9.61
CA GLY A 233 2.27 -15.14 10.12
C GLY A 233 2.47 -16.34 9.20
N ASP A 234 2.08 -16.24 7.92
CA ASP A 234 2.37 -17.29 6.93
C ASP A 234 3.72 -17.00 6.24
N LEU A 235 4.81 -17.50 6.83
CA LEU A 235 6.15 -17.26 6.32
C LEU A 235 6.37 -17.96 4.97
N HIS A 236 5.86 -19.18 4.80
CA HIS A 236 6.01 -19.93 3.57
C HIS A 236 5.40 -19.19 2.36
N ALA A 237 4.13 -18.76 2.48
CA ALA A 237 3.50 -17.99 1.41
C ALA A 237 4.23 -16.66 1.17
N CYS A 238 4.70 -16.00 2.23
CA CYS A 238 5.46 -14.76 2.14
C CYS A 238 6.76 -14.92 1.33
N LEU A 239 7.52 -15.98 1.59
CA LEU A 239 8.77 -16.27 0.88
C LEU A 239 8.53 -16.79 -0.54
N GLY A 240 7.45 -17.55 -0.75
CA GLY A 240 7.00 -17.94 -2.09
C GLY A 240 6.74 -16.72 -2.97
N THR A 241 5.94 -15.76 -2.48
CA THR A 241 5.67 -14.50 -3.20
C THR A 241 6.93 -13.65 -3.41
N LEU A 242 7.86 -13.63 -2.45
CA LEU A 242 9.16 -12.97 -2.64
C LEU A 242 9.97 -13.62 -3.77
N THR A 243 10.00 -14.95 -3.81
CA THR A 243 10.70 -15.71 -4.85
C THR A 243 10.09 -15.44 -6.22
N ASP A 244 8.76 -15.44 -6.31
CA ASP A 244 8.04 -15.08 -7.53
C ASP A 244 8.40 -13.65 -7.99
N MET A 245 8.44 -12.67 -7.06
CA MET A 245 8.84 -11.30 -7.35
C MET A 245 10.28 -11.20 -7.88
N LEU A 246 11.21 -12.00 -7.34
CA LEU A 246 12.62 -11.98 -7.74
C LEU A 246 12.86 -12.68 -9.09
N SER A 247 12.02 -13.65 -9.43
CA SER A 247 12.05 -14.39 -10.70
C SER A 247 11.26 -13.68 -11.82
N ALA A 248 10.37 -12.76 -11.46
CA ALA A 248 9.61 -12.00 -12.44
C ALA A 248 10.53 -11.12 -13.32
N PRO A 249 10.30 -11.07 -14.64
CA PRO A 249 11.03 -10.13 -15.48
C PRO A 249 10.78 -8.69 -15.01
N PRO A 250 11.73 -7.75 -15.22
CA PRO A 250 11.47 -6.32 -15.02
C PRO A 250 10.18 -5.95 -15.77
N SER A 251 9.09 -5.76 -15.02
CA SER A 251 7.75 -5.59 -15.58
C SER A 251 7.73 -4.50 -16.64
N SER A 252 7.35 -4.86 -17.87
CA SER A 252 7.23 -4.03 -19.07
C SER A 252 6.06 -3.04 -19.04
N SER A 253 5.42 -2.84 -17.88
CA SER A 253 4.20 -2.05 -17.69
C SER A 253 4.44 -0.53 -17.76
N SER A 254 5.21 -0.09 -18.75
CA SER A 254 5.35 1.30 -19.16
C SER A 254 5.39 1.42 -20.69
N LEU A 255 4.61 0.57 -21.38
CA LEU A 255 4.57 0.53 -22.85
C LEU A 255 3.97 1.79 -23.51
N HIS A 256 3.55 2.80 -22.76
CA HIS A 256 3.21 4.12 -23.29
C HIS A 256 3.68 5.24 -22.37
N LEU A 257 5.00 5.50 -22.35
CA LEU A 257 5.58 6.85 -22.38
C LEU A 257 7.11 6.72 -22.45
N HIS A 258 7.68 7.15 -23.59
CA HIS A 258 9.08 7.51 -23.89
C HIS A 258 10.22 6.85 -23.10
N HIS A 259 11.08 6.12 -23.83
CA HIS A 259 12.57 6.02 -23.79
C HIS A 259 13.42 6.47 -22.58
N HIS A 260 12.88 6.61 -21.38
CA HIS A 260 13.61 7.04 -20.19
C HIS A 260 14.10 5.84 -19.38
N ASP A 261 15.38 5.54 -19.61
CA ASP A 261 16.37 5.34 -18.57
C ASP A 261 16.35 3.98 -17.82
N GLU A 262 17.19 3.04 -18.29
CA GLU A 262 17.48 1.76 -17.61
C GLU A 262 17.87 1.93 -16.12
N ARG A 263 18.36 3.12 -15.73
CA ARG A 263 18.67 3.45 -14.34
C ARG A 263 17.42 3.50 -13.45
N GLN A 264 16.28 3.90 -13.99
CA GLN A 264 15.01 3.95 -13.25
C GLN A 264 14.46 2.56 -12.97
N GLY A 265 14.63 1.60 -13.90
CA GLY A 265 14.21 0.21 -13.73
C GLY A 265 14.90 -0.47 -12.54
N LYS A 266 16.23 -0.35 -12.45
CA LYS A 266 17.02 -0.92 -11.33
C LYS A 266 16.64 -0.29 -9.99
N GLY A 267 16.44 1.03 -9.93
CA GLY A 267 16.02 1.73 -8.72
C GLY A 267 14.64 1.31 -8.22
N ARG A 268 13.68 1.07 -9.12
CA ARG A 268 12.32 0.61 -8.78
C ARG A 268 12.33 -0.82 -8.22
N GLN A 269 13.09 -1.72 -8.83
CA GLN A 269 13.25 -3.09 -8.31
C GLN A 269 13.90 -3.11 -6.92
N LEU A 270 14.95 -2.30 -6.72
CA LEU A 270 15.60 -2.17 -5.41
C LEU A 270 14.62 -1.66 -4.35
N THR A 271 13.79 -0.68 -4.70
CA THR A 271 12.76 -0.14 -3.81
C THR A 271 11.72 -1.21 -3.44
N ALA A 272 11.28 -2.03 -4.41
CA ALA A 272 10.35 -3.13 -4.17
C ALA A 272 10.97 -4.21 -3.24
N ARG A 273 12.24 -4.58 -3.47
CA ARG A 273 12.99 -5.51 -2.61
C ARG A 273 13.10 -5.01 -1.17
N LEU A 274 13.45 -3.74 -0.97
CA LEU A 274 13.50 -3.14 0.36
C LEU A 274 12.15 -3.13 1.06
N ALA A 275 11.07 -2.87 0.31
CA ALA A 275 9.72 -2.90 0.84
C ALA A 275 9.31 -4.33 1.27
N ALA A 276 9.72 -5.35 0.50
CA ALA A 276 9.52 -6.76 0.85
C ALA A 276 10.30 -7.17 2.11
N PHE A 277 11.60 -6.84 2.19
CA PHE A 277 12.40 -7.12 3.40
C PHE A 277 11.81 -6.46 4.64
N ARG A 278 11.38 -5.20 4.55
CA ARG A 278 10.72 -4.51 5.66
C ARG A 278 9.46 -5.25 6.13
N ALA A 279 8.63 -5.71 5.20
CA ALA A 279 7.43 -6.47 5.52
C ALA A 279 7.76 -7.80 6.23
N ILE A 280 8.77 -8.51 5.75
CA ILE A 280 9.24 -9.77 6.35
C ILE A 280 9.77 -9.53 7.77
N PHE A 281 10.62 -8.52 7.97
CA PHE A 281 11.13 -8.19 9.31
C PHE A 281 10.02 -7.77 10.27
N LEU A 282 9.00 -7.06 9.79
CA LEU A 282 7.79 -6.81 10.58
C LEU A 282 7.08 -8.12 10.98
N GLY A 283 7.01 -9.10 10.08
CA GLY A 283 6.51 -10.43 10.37
C GLY A 283 7.28 -11.12 11.50
N PHE A 284 8.61 -11.14 11.44
CA PHE A 284 9.45 -11.69 12.52
C PHE A 284 9.29 -10.95 13.84
N ALA A 285 9.19 -9.62 13.81
CA ALA A 285 8.96 -8.83 15.02
C ALA A 285 7.61 -9.15 15.70
N ARG A 286 6.63 -9.65 14.94
CA ARG A 286 5.29 -10.01 15.45
C ARG A 286 5.20 -11.48 15.87
N HIS A 287 5.71 -12.37 15.02
CA HIS A 287 5.49 -13.82 15.11
C HIS A 287 6.72 -14.61 15.53
N GLY A 288 7.86 -13.94 15.72
CA GLY A 288 9.12 -14.54 16.12
C GLY A 288 9.00 -15.35 17.42
N VAL A 289 9.53 -16.57 17.39
CA VAL A 289 9.56 -17.50 18.52
C VAL A 289 11.01 -17.81 18.91
N VAL A 290 11.25 -17.88 20.22
CA VAL A 290 12.52 -18.33 20.79
C VAL A 290 12.50 -19.85 20.80
N LEU A 291 13.47 -20.48 20.15
CA LEU A 291 13.65 -21.92 20.26
C LEU A 291 14.17 -22.21 21.68
N SER A 292 13.26 -22.57 22.60
CA SER A 292 13.65 -23.06 23.91
C SER A 292 14.34 -24.41 23.73
N SER A 293 15.58 -24.53 24.18
CA SER A 293 16.40 -25.74 24.10
C SER A 293 15.93 -26.87 25.02
N SER A 294 14.80 -26.71 25.71
CA SER A 294 14.23 -27.81 26.49
C SER A 294 13.62 -28.84 25.54
N PRO A 295 14.06 -30.11 25.56
CA PRO A 295 13.25 -31.17 24.97
C PRO A 295 11.86 -31.18 25.64
N PRO A 296 10.80 -31.55 24.91
CA PRO A 296 9.49 -31.71 25.51
C PRO A 296 9.62 -32.81 26.58
N THR A 297 9.65 -32.41 27.85
CA THR A 297 9.58 -33.36 28.95
C THR A 297 8.16 -33.92 28.90
N THR A 298 8.03 -35.15 28.40
CA THR A 298 6.82 -35.95 28.37
C THR A 298 6.35 -36.18 29.81
N THR A 299 5.73 -35.17 30.41
CA THR A 299 4.99 -35.32 31.66
C THR A 299 3.54 -35.51 31.26
N THR A 300 3.18 -36.77 31.06
CA THR A 300 1.83 -37.27 30.94
C THR A 300 0.99 -36.74 32.10
N THR A 301 0.29 -35.64 31.85
CA THR A 301 -0.79 -35.16 32.71
C THR A 301 -1.99 -35.03 31.80
N ILE A 302 -2.95 -35.93 32.03
CA ILE A 302 -4.20 -36.10 31.30
C ILE A 302 -4.95 -34.76 31.26
N PRO A 303 -5.24 -34.18 30.08
CA PRO A 303 -6.15 -33.05 29.97
C PRO A 303 -7.56 -33.57 29.69
N THR A 304 -8.43 -33.49 30.68
CA THR A 304 -9.87 -33.49 30.46
C THR A 304 -10.29 -32.10 29.96
N ASN A 305 -10.25 -31.86 28.65
CA ASN A 305 -11.14 -30.90 27.97
C ASN A 305 -11.01 -31.01 26.44
N GLU A 306 -12.11 -31.41 25.80
CA GLU A 306 -12.28 -31.68 24.36
C GLU A 306 -12.47 -30.41 23.49
N TYR A 307 -11.59 -29.41 23.60
CA TYR A 307 -11.66 -28.24 22.71
C TYR A 307 -10.40 -28.08 21.85
N GLU A 308 -10.53 -28.54 20.59
CA GLU A 308 -9.73 -28.21 19.41
C GLU A 308 -8.21 -28.10 19.59
N ASP A 309 -7.54 -29.25 19.68
CA ASP A 309 -6.13 -29.39 19.29
C ASP A 309 -5.99 -29.12 17.78
N LYS A 310 -5.87 -27.85 17.39
CA LYS A 310 -5.24 -27.49 16.11
C LYS A 310 -3.78 -27.84 16.26
N GLU A 311 -3.32 -28.89 15.58
CA GLU A 311 -1.90 -29.20 15.38
C GLU A 311 -1.13 -27.89 15.16
N GLN A 312 -0.40 -27.45 16.20
CA GLN A 312 0.40 -26.24 16.11
C GLN A 312 1.58 -26.57 15.21
N VAL A 313 1.42 -26.30 13.91
CA VAL A 313 2.53 -26.33 12.95
C VAL A 313 3.66 -25.51 13.57
N PRO A 314 4.86 -26.07 13.74
CA PRO A 314 5.96 -25.41 14.42
C PRO A 314 6.20 -24.04 13.77
N SER A 315 6.28 -23.00 14.60
CA SER A 315 6.46 -21.62 14.11
C SER A 315 7.70 -21.54 13.22
N GLN A 316 7.50 -21.17 11.97
CA GLN A 316 8.59 -21.02 10.99
C GLN A 316 9.41 -19.73 11.23
N TRP A 317 8.92 -18.83 12.08
CA TRP A 317 9.52 -17.54 12.42
C TRP A 317 10.61 -17.69 13.49
N THR A 318 11.66 -18.43 13.16
CA THR A 318 12.77 -18.73 14.08
C THR A 318 13.98 -17.83 13.83
N LEU A 319 14.88 -17.75 14.82
CA LEU A 319 16.13 -16.99 14.69
C LEU A 319 17.01 -17.47 13.51
N PRO A 320 17.25 -18.78 13.28
CA PRO A 320 18.02 -19.24 12.13
C PRO A 320 17.45 -18.77 10.78
N THR A 321 16.12 -18.77 10.61
CA THR A 321 15.48 -18.28 9.40
C THR A 321 15.69 -16.77 9.22
N LEU A 322 15.60 -16.01 10.31
CA LEU A 322 15.86 -14.56 10.29
C LEU A 322 17.32 -14.27 9.91
N GLU A 323 18.29 -15.02 10.42
CA GLU A 323 19.71 -14.86 10.08
C GLU A 323 20.00 -15.14 8.61
N ALA A 324 19.39 -16.19 8.04
CA ALA A 324 19.50 -16.49 6.62
C ALA A 324 18.94 -15.36 5.74
N LEU A 325 17.80 -14.79 6.11
CA LEU A 325 17.21 -13.64 5.42
C LEU A 325 18.01 -12.36 5.60
N PHE A 326 18.60 -12.16 6.78
CA PHE A 326 19.48 -11.03 7.06
C PHE A 326 20.76 -11.10 6.22
N ALA A 327 21.34 -12.28 6.01
CA ALA A 327 22.48 -12.46 5.11
C ALA A 327 22.12 -12.00 3.68
N ARG A 328 20.95 -12.41 3.16
CA ARG A 328 20.46 -11.96 1.84
C ARG A 328 20.16 -10.47 1.78
N PHE A 329 19.75 -9.87 2.89
CA PHE A 329 19.57 -8.42 2.98
C PHE A 329 20.92 -7.67 2.92
N LEU A 330 21.98 -8.21 3.51
CA LEU A 330 23.33 -7.63 3.42
C LEU A 330 23.94 -7.74 2.01
N ASP A 331 23.50 -8.71 1.20
CA ASP A 331 23.92 -8.87 -0.20
C ASP A 331 23.44 -7.71 -1.11
N LEU A 332 22.54 -6.83 -0.63
CA LEU A 332 22.09 -5.66 -1.38
C LEU A 332 23.26 -4.71 -1.73
N PRO A 333 23.15 -3.91 -2.82
CA PRO A 333 24.17 -2.93 -3.20
C PRO A 333 24.53 -1.97 -2.06
N ARG A 334 25.80 -1.57 -1.94
CA ARG A 334 26.29 -0.73 -0.82
C ARG A 334 25.67 0.66 -0.80
N ASP A 335 25.29 1.17 -1.96
CA ASP A 335 24.63 2.46 -2.18
C ASP A 335 23.11 2.42 -1.93
N THR A 336 22.58 1.29 -1.46
CA THR A 336 21.16 1.14 -1.18
C THR A 336 20.71 2.09 -0.07
N PRO A 337 19.75 3.01 -0.31
CA PRO A 337 19.30 3.95 0.70
C PRO A 337 18.40 3.23 1.73
N LEU A 338 19.00 2.86 2.86
CA LEU A 338 18.27 2.28 3.97
C LEU A 338 17.42 3.33 4.68
N ARG A 339 16.16 3.00 4.97
CA ARG A 339 15.24 3.87 5.70
C ARG A 339 15.15 3.42 7.16
N GLU A 340 15.04 4.37 8.09
CA GLU A 340 14.93 4.10 9.54
C GLU A 340 13.85 3.06 9.88
N PRO A 341 12.64 3.06 9.27
CA PRO A 341 11.63 2.04 9.58
C PRO A 341 12.06 0.61 9.25
N THR A 342 12.86 0.40 8.19
CA THR A 342 13.33 -0.94 7.81
C THR A 342 14.30 -1.48 8.85
N LEU A 343 15.26 -0.64 9.25
CA LEU A 343 16.24 -0.96 10.28
C LEU A 343 15.58 -1.18 11.65
N PHE A 344 14.59 -0.36 12.00
CA PHE A 344 13.83 -0.52 13.22
C PHE A 344 13.14 -1.89 13.29
N TRP A 345 12.46 -2.31 12.23
CA TRP A 345 11.80 -3.63 12.20
C TRP A 345 12.80 -4.79 12.18
N LEU A 346 13.94 -4.64 11.50
CA LEU A 346 15.03 -5.61 11.52
C LEU A 346 15.57 -5.85 12.94
N VAL A 347 15.91 -4.78 13.65
CA VAL A 347 16.41 -4.87 15.03
C VAL A 347 15.33 -5.44 15.96
N SER A 348 14.08 -5.02 15.79
CA SER A 348 12.95 -5.56 16.55
C SER A 348 12.74 -7.05 16.31
N ALA A 349 12.96 -7.54 15.08
CA ALA A 349 12.89 -8.95 14.75
C ALA A 349 13.93 -9.77 15.51
N PHE A 350 15.19 -9.32 15.54
CA PHE A 350 16.26 -9.99 16.28
C PHE A 350 16.05 -9.96 17.80
N LEU A 351 15.57 -8.83 18.34
CA LEU A 351 15.18 -8.74 19.75
C LEU A 351 14.12 -9.78 20.10
N ARG A 352 13.11 -9.94 19.23
CA ARG A 352 12.00 -10.86 19.45
C ARG A 352 12.43 -12.33 19.38
N THR A 353 13.21 -12.72 18.36
CA THR A 353 13.58 -14.12 18.12
C THR A 353 14.72 -14.61 19.03
N SER A 354 15.55 -13.71 19.56
CA SER A 354 16.64 -14.05 20.50
C SER A 354 16.20 -14.17 21.97
N GLY A 355 14.92 -13.96 22.27
CA GLY A 355 14.37 -14.10 23.63
C GLY A 355 14.67 -12.96 24.58
N GLY A 356 15.07 -11.79 24.06
CA GLY A 356 15.36 -10.60 24.85
C GLY A 356 14.13 -9.87 25.41
N SER A 357 12.99 -10.55 25.61
CA SER A 357 11.81 -9.90 26.20
C SER A 357 11.96 -9.74 27.71
N ASP A 358 12.25 -8.50 28.14
CA ASP A 358 11.99 -7.80 29.41
C ASP A 358 12.16 -8.54 30.76
N SER A 359 12.59 -9.79 30.80
CA SER A 359 12.89 -10.52 32.03
C SER A 359 14.39 -10.44 32.30
N ASP A 360 14.74 -9.69 33.35
CA ASP A 360 16.08 -9.21 33.73
C ASP A 360 17.18 -10.28 33.92
N SER A 361 16.90 -11.57 33.71
CA SER A 361 17.82 -12.66 34.05
C SER A 361 18.51 -13.35 32.86
N GLY A 362 18.17 -13.03 31.60
CA GLY A 362 18.71 -13.70 30.41
C GLY A 362 19.50 -12.83 29.39
N GLY A 363 19.69 -11.55 29.68
CA GLY A 363 19.96 -10.51 28.66
C GLY A 363 21.35 -10.46 27.99
N HIS A 364 22.34 -11.24 28.43
CA HIS A 364 23.71 -11.10 27.91
C HIS A 364 23.86 -11.63 26.47
N GLY A 365 23.25 -12.78 26.14
CA GLY A 365 23.37 -13.38 24.80
C GLY A 365 22.70 -12.55 23.70
N SER A 366 21.51 -12.01 23.97
CA SER A 366 20.76 -11.18 23.02
C SER A 366 21.48 -9.85 22.72
N SER A 367 22.18 -9.28 23.71
CA SER A 367 22.95 -8.04 23.52
C SER A 367 24.11 -8.21 22.55
N LEU A 368 24.89 -9.30 22.68
CA LEU A 368 26.01 -9.60 21.78
C LEU A 368 25.55 -9.82 20.33
N LEU A 369 24.42 -10.53 20.15
CA LEU A 369 23.84 -10.74 18.81
C LEU A 369 23.42 -9.41 18.17
N LEU A 370 22.74 -8.54 18.91
CA LEU A 370 22.31 -7.24 18.39
C LEU A 370 23.48 -6.33 18.07
N ARG A 371 24.54 -6.35 18.89
CA ARG A 371 25.78 -5.64 18.62
C ARG A 371 26.40 -6.12 17.31
N SER A 372 26.50 -7.43 17.10
CA SER A 372 26.97 -8.02 15.84
C SER A 372 26.10 -7.61 14.65
N VAL A 373 24.76 -7.58 14.81
CA VAL A 373 23.84 -7.11 13.76
C VAL A 373 24.10 -5.65 13.39
N PHE A 374 24.27 -4.77 14.38
CA PHE A 374 24.59 -3.36 14.13
C PHE A 374 25.95 -3.20 13.44
N GLU A 375 26.99 -3.88 13.93
CA GLU A 375 28.33 -3.84 13.34
C GLU A 375 28.32 -4.29 11.87
N ARG A 376 27.62 -5.38 11.55
CA ARG A 376 27.47 -5.86 10.16
C ARG A 376 26.73 -4.88 9.25
N ILE A 377 25.72 -4.18 9.77
CA ILE A 377 25.00 -3.13 9.01
C ILE A 377 25.91 -1.92 8.78
N GLU A 378 26.66 -1.47 9.81
CA GLU A 378 27.60 -0.35 9.71
C GLU A 378 28.74 -0.67 8.74
N GLU A 379 29.30 -1.87 8.80
CA GLU A 379 30.36 -2.33 7.89
C GLU A 379 29.87 -2.34 6.43
N ARG A 380 28.63 -2.79 6.21
CA ARG A 380 28.10 -2.96 4.85
C ARG A 380 27.59 -1.66 4.22
N PHE A 381 26.84 -0.86 4.96
CA PHE A 381 26.12 0.32 4.45
C PHE A 381 26.68 1.65 4.98
N GLY A 382 27.70 1.61 5.83
CA GLY A 382 28.31 2.78 6.47
C GLY A 382 27.56 3.25 7.73
N SER A 383 28.28 3.90 8.64
CA SER A 383 27.72 4.42 9.90
C SER A 383 26.60 5.46 9.69
N SER A 384 26.60 6.17 8.55
CA SER A 384 25.56 7.12 8.18
C SER A 384 24.18 6.48 8.02
N ALA A 385 24.11 5.19 7.69
CA ALA A 385 22.85 4.46 7.56
C ALA A 385 22.14 4.25 8.91
N LEU A 386 22.88 4.23 10.01
CA LEU A 386 22.32 4.13 11.37
C LEU A 386 22.13 5.50 12.03
N MET A 387 22.89 6.50 11.59
CA MET A 387 22.77 7.89 12.02
C MET A 387 21.70 8.66 11.25
N LEU A 388 20.63 8.01 10.79
CA LEU A 388 19.48 8.65 10.14
C LEU A 388 18.76 9.59 11.13
N THR A 389 19.39 10.72 11.41
CA THR A 389 18.81 11.87 12.06
C THR A 389 17.83 12.42 11.06
N ARG A 390 16.54 12.38 11.44
CA ARG A 390 15.47 13.05 10.72
C ARG A 390 15.93 14.50 10.45
N GLY A 391 16.22 14.80 9.19
CA GLY A 391 16.67 16.12 8.75
C GLY A 391 15.75 17.20 9.30
N GLY A 392 16.35 18.17 9.97
CA GLY A 392 15.68 19.22 10.73
C GLY A 392 16.57 19.63 11.89
N GLU A 393 17.53 20.51 11.62
CA GLU A 393 18.27 21.22 12.65
C GLU A 393 17.26 21.91 13.58
N GLY A 394 17.31 21.56 14.86
CA GLY A 394 16.44 22.13 15.88
C GLY A 394 15.53 21.11 16.56
N THR A 395 15.90 20.74 17.79
CA THR A 395 15.08 20.09 18.83
C THR A 395 14.94 18.56 18.83
N SER A 396 15.86 17.93 19.57
CA SER A 396 15.58 16.95 20.65
C SER A 396 14.54 15.85 20.42
N ARG A 397 14.57 15.14 19.28
CA ARG A 397 13.99 13.80 19.19
C ARG A 397 14.98 12.83 18.58
N ARG A 398 15.90 12.30 19.40
CA ARG A 398 16.68 11.10 19.04
C ARG A 398 15.70 10.02 18.55
N GLY A 399 15.94 9.54 17.33
CA GLY A 399 15.18 8.47 16.69
C GLY A 399 15.11 7.23 17.59
N ARG A 400 14.07 6.41 17.43
CA ARG A 400 13.87 5.22 18.28
C ARG A 400 15.05 4.25 18.15
N LEU A 401 15.60 4.13 16.94
CA LEU A 401 16.74 3.27 16.65
C LEU A 401 18.01 3.70 17.40
N ALA A 402 18.28 5.01 17.50
CA ALA A 402 19.43 5.54 18.21
C ALA A 402 19.42 5.19 19.70
N ARG A 403 18.23 5.20 20.33
CA ARG A 403 18.07 4.80 21.74
C ARG A 403 18.30 3.30 21.95
N ILE A 404 17.86 2.47 21.00
CA ILE A 404 18.11 1.02 21.05
C ILE A 404 19.61 0.77 20.94
N ARG A 405 20.29 1.42 19.97
CA ARG A 405 21.74 1.33 19.80
C ARG A 405 22.48 1.75 21.07
N GLU A 406 22.17 2.91 21.64
CA GLU A 406 22.79 3.40 22.89
C GLU A 406 22.64 2.38 24.03
N ARG A 407 21.45 1.81 24.22
CA ARG A 407 21.24 0.74 25.23
C ARG A 407 22.08 -0.51 24.98
N VAL A 408 22.18 -0.96 23.73
CA VAL A 408 22.96 -2.16 23.36
C VAL A 408 24.46 -1.94 23.58
N PHE A 409 24.99 -0.75 23.29
CA PHE A 409 26.42 -0.45 23.43
C PHE A 409 26.82 0.07 24.83
N SER A 410 25.87 0.53 25.65
CA SER A 410 26.13 0.95 27.04
C SER A 410 26.00 -0.18 28.06
N ALA A 411 25.45 -1.33 27.67
CA ALA A 411 25.44 -2.51 28.52
C ALA A 411 26.88 -3.07 28.63
N PRO A 412 27.41 -3.26 29.86
CA PRO A 412 28.79 -3.70 30.09
C PRO A 412 29.08 -5.13 29.58
#